data_AF-A0A7X6YF78-F1
#
_entry.id   AF-A0A7X6YF78-F1
#
_cell.length_a   1.000
_cell.length_b   1.000
_cell.length_c   1.000
_cell.angle_alpha   90.00
_cell.angle_beta   90.00
_cell.angle_gamma   90.00
#
_symmetry.space_group_name_H-M   'P 1'
#
loop_
_entity.id
_entity.type
_entity.pdbx_description
1 polymer ?
#
loop_
_entity_poly.entity_id
_entity_poly.type
_entity_poly.pdbx_seq_one_letter_code
_entity_poly.pdbx_strand_id
1 'polypeptide(L)'
;AALQLTKRPGRKPSGAASGGFCKSLWELSIQSPQIFVLDPDHIVTKEIYWPNSTFKAAGKSATLYVPKVDLDADSDYDGGIDEEDDSLEESVGGLAVIGAESLAPLNLSFGPEGLTSGTLTLSAAACGGKIAVWPENNTNGTPFTLPKIWTVGTDTIPPTVYLQGVETSAVPRDVALELRLASGGVTCCDTVRVTVVRMALVPDYDRDGIIDGADRLRAATNEVFRFWINDDNDNGAFAEHEENVPDTDQPDQFECNCLDHIVNGRSDLLDFMIVWLNLGGTLSLLPPEDGYQSGMNARFTAVTWYGNESQHWITGAGYRSPNYYTNVCHAFETAQGLSAAVASLPGEVKVIAAHSLGNMAVSSAIQDHGLQVTKYFMLNAAVAAECYDASLFNTSGASNPMVHDDWRDYHSKTWSACWHALFDADARATLTWTNRFHAVLPVAYNYYSSGDQVFELNADGTPWPAEGILADVGRYSWQKQELFKGRTASSDLITSSYASDCAGWGFLGYKADLTWWRTYCQDAANALTSDQ
;
A
#
# COMPACT_ATOMS: atom_id res chain seq x y z
N ALA A 1 10.09 16.86 -58.74
CA ALA A 1 11.14 15.97 -59.27
C ALA A 1 11.31 16.18 -60.78
N ALA A 2 12.54 16.28 -61.28
CA ALA A 2 12.82 16.33 -62.70
C ALA A 2 12.80 14.90 -63.28
N LEU A 3 11.93 14.65 -64.27
CA LEU A 3 11.87 13.39 -65.02
C LEU A 3 12.77 13.53 -66.25
N GLN A 4 13.70 12.59 -66.46
CA GLN A 4 14.57 12.57 -67.64
C GLN A 4 14.29 11.31 -68.49
N LEU A 5 14.16 11.50 -69.81
CA LEU A 5 13.86 10.44 -70.77
C LEU A 5 15.13 10.05 -71.53
N THR A 6 15.50 8.76 -71.52
CA THR A 6 16.68 8.27 -72.27
C THR A 6 16.27 7.29 -73.35
N LYS A 7 16.71 7.52 -74.60
CA LYS A 7 16.43 6.64 -75.74
C LYS A 7 17.47 5.53 -75.82
N ARG A 8 17.05 4.26 -75.86
CA ARG A 8 17.96 3.15 -76.23
C ARG A 8 17.71 2.68 -77.67
N PRO A 9 18.76 2.43 -78.47
CA PRO A 9 18.61 1.85 -79.80
C PRO A 9 18.26 0.34 -79.70
N GLY A 10 17.18 -0.07 -80.35
CA GLY A 10 16.73 -1.47 -80.37
C GLY A 10 17.53 -2.34 -81.35
N ARG A 11 17.88 -3.57 -80.95
CA ARG A 11 18.59 -4.56 -81.80
C ARG A 11 17.59 -5.26 -82.73
N LYS A 12 17.85 -5.29 -84.04
CA LYS A 12 17.03 -6.05 -85.01
C LYS A 12 17.33 -7.55 -84.87
N PRO A 13 16.31 -8.45 -84.92
CA PRO A 13 16.55 -9.88 -85.08
C PRO A 13 17.03 -10.17 -86.51
N SER A 14 18.02 -11.05 -86.66
CA SER A 14 18.52 -11.52 -87.95
C SER A 14 17.68 -12.68 -88.46
N GLY A 15 16.88 -12.45 -89.50
CA GLY A 15 16.21 -13.51 -90.26
C GLY A 15 14.74 -13.21 -90.54
N ALA A 16 14.37 -13.30 -91.81
CA ALA A 16 13.05 -13.13 -92.42
C ALA A 16 12.58 -11.69 -92.71
N ALA A 17 11.89 -11.61 -93.85
CA ALA A 17 11.71 -10.43 -94.69
C ALA A 17 10.46 -9.61 -94.35
N SER A 18 10.47 -8.39 -94.91
CA SER A 18 9.36 -7.45 -95.14
C SER A 18 8.66 -6.83 -93.91
N GLY A 19 8.87 -5.51 -93.77
CA GLY A 19 7.95 -4.58 -93.10
C GLY A 19 7.88 -4.64 -91.58
N GLY A 20 8.84 -4.05 -90.86
CA GLY A 20 8.74 -3.90 -89.41
C GLY A 20 9.46 -2.67 -88.89
N PHE A 21 8.71 -1.74 -88.30
CA PHE A 21 9.22 -0.58 -87.56
C PHE A 21 10.22 -1.03 -86.48
N CYS A 22 11.38 -0.36 -86.40
CA CYS A 22 12.32 -0.56 -85.29
C CYS A 22 11.68 -0.02 -84.01
N LYS A 23 11.31 -0.89 -83.06
CA LYS A 23 10.88 -0.48 -81.72
C LYS A 23 12.08 0.09 -80.97
N SER A 24 12.19 1.42 -80.88
CA SER A 24 13.04 2.06 -79.89
C SER A 24 12.35 1.99 -78.52
N LEU A 25 13.02 1.40 -77.54
CA LEU A 25 12.58 1.37 -76.14
C LEU A 25 13.03 2.68 -75.47
N TRP A 26 12.08 3.35 -74.81
CA TRP A 26 12.32 4.52 -73.99
C TRP A 26 12.15 4.10 -72.54
N GLU A 27 13.10 4.51 -71.69
CA GLU A 27 13.13 4.17 -70.27
C GLU A 27 12.98 5.48 -69.47
N LEU A 28 12.03 5.50 -68.53
CA LEU A 28 11.76 6.65 -67.65
C LEU A 28 12.51 6.41 -66.34
N SER A 29 13.38 7.34 -65.95
CA SER A 29 14.12 7.29 -64.68
C SER A 29 13.75 8.51 -63.83
N ILE A 30 13.39 8.27 -62.56
CA ILE A 30 13.21 9.29 -61.54
C ILE A 30 14.56 9.49 -60.85
N GLN A 31 15.15 10.69 -60.99
CA GLN A 31 16.54 10.94 -60.57
C GLN A 31 16.72 11.49 -59.14
N SER A 32 15.65 11.73 -58.37
CA SER A 32 15.79 12.06 -56.94
C SER A 32 14.46 11.97 -56.17
N PRO A 33 14.41 11.31 -54.99
CA PRO A 33 13.20 11.11 -54.20
C PRO A 33 13.04 12.26 -53.21
N GLN A 34 12.52 13.40 -53.65
CA GLN A 34 11.95 14.37 -52.72
C GLN A 34 10.56 14.74 -53.23
N ILE A 35 9.59 13.91 -52.84
CA ILE A 35 8.17 14.21 -52.90
C ILE A 35 7.72 14.32 -51.45
N PHE A 36 7.42 15.54 -51.01
CA PHE A 36 6.77 15.79 -49.73
C PHE A 36 5.28 15.45 -49.91
N VAL A 37 4.81 14.43 -49.21
CA VAL A 37 3.37 14.12 -49.10
C VAL A 37 2.88 14.79 -47.83
N LEU A 38 1.93 15.73 -47.97
CA LEU A 38 1.39 16.56 -46.88
C LEU A 38 0.13 15.95 -46.23
N ASP A 39 -0.30 14.76 -46.66
CA ASP A 39 -1.51 14.09 -46.18
C ASP A 39 -1.36 12.55 -46.32
N PRO A 40 -1.32 11.78 -45.21
CA PRO A 40 -1.04 10.35 -45.20
C PRO A 40 -2.17 9.45 -45.73
N ASP A 41 -3.36 10.00 -46.01
CA ASP A 41 -4.53 9.22 -46.46
C ASP A 41 -4.89 9.39 -47.95
N HIS A 42 -4.05 10.10 -48.70
CA HIS A 42 -4.30 10.39 -50.11
C HIS A 42 -3.57 9.43 -51.07
N ILE A 43 -4.33 8.61 -51.80
CA ILE A 43 -3.81 7.92 -52.99
C ILE A 43 -3.60 8.95 -54.10
N VAL A 44 -2.35 9.38 -54.34
CA VAL A 44 -2.04 10.28 -55.45
C VAL A 44 -1.99 9.51 -56.76
N THR A 45 -3.12 9.47 -57.47
CA THR A 45 -3.16 9.00 -58.86
C THR A 45 -2.91 10.21 -59.77
N LYS A 46 -1.67 10.38 -60.26
CA LYS A 46 -1.35 11.50 -61.17
C LYS A 46 -1.21 10.99 -62.60
N GLU A 47 -2.14 11.35 -63.48
CA GLU A 47 -1.97 11.14 -64.92
C GLU A 47 -0.86 12.08 -65.45
N ILE A 48 0.17 11.49 -66.06
CA ILE A 48 1.23 12.26 -66.72
C ILE A 48 0.71 12.63 -68.13
N TYR A 49 0.36 13.90 -68.32
CA TYR A 49 0.00 14.41 -69.65
C TYR A 49 1.26 14.75 -70.45
N TRP A 50 1.38 14.20 -71.65
CA TRP A 50 2.52 14.43 -72.57
C TRP A 50 2.11 15.46 -73.64
N PRO A 51 2.48 16.75 -73.53
CA PRO A 51 2.16 17.70 -74.58
C PRO A 51 3.15 17.47 -75.74
N ASN A 52 2.63 16.99 -76.87
CA ASN A 52 3.28 16.89 -78.19
C ASN A 52 3.94 15.55 -78.60
N SER A 53 3.45 14.39 -78.16
CA SER A 53 3.81 13.10 -78.79
C SER A 53 2.64 12.47 -79.55
N THR A 54 2.84 12.11 -80.82
CA THR A 54 1.88 11.32 -81.62
C THR A 54 1.76 9.86 -81.19
N PHE A 55 2.60 9.42 -80.25
CA PHE A 55 2.39 8.18 -79.51
C PHE A 55 1.52 8.48 -78.30
N LYS A 56 0.24 8.11 -78.39
CA LYS A 56 -0.60 7.94 -77.21
C LYS A 56 -0.03 6.79 -76.39
N ALA A 57 0.77 7.09 -75.36
CA ALA A 57 0.82 6.23 -74.18
C ALA A 57 -0.49 6.46 -73.39
N ALA A 58 -1.64 6.29 -74.05
CA ALA A 58 -2.92 6.27 -73.38
C ALA A 58 -3.00 4.98 -72.57
N GLY A 59 -3.27 5.11 -71.27
CA GLY A 59 -3.51 3.96 -70.38
C GLY A 59 -2.30 3.42 -69.63
N LYS A 60 -1.25 4.21 -69.38
CA LYS A 60 -0.22 3.83 -68.37
C LYS A 60 -0.34 4.71 -67.13
N SER A 61 -1.03 4.20 -66.12
CA SER A 61 -0.99 4.72 -64.75
C SER A 61 0.23 4.16 -64.01
N ALA A 62 0.78 4.94 -63.08
CA ALA A 62 1.70 4.45 -62.07
C ALA A 62 1.05 4.76 -60.71
N THR A 63 0.82 3.73 -59.90
CA THR A 63 0.27 3.87 -58.55
C THR A 63 1.43 3.95 -57.57
N LEU A 64 1.48 5.03 -56.78
CA LEU A 64 2.39 5.16 -55.66
C LEU A 64 1.66 4.63 -54.42
N TYR A 65 2.21 3.60 -53.79
CA TYR A 65 1.71 3.09 -52.51
C TYR A 65 2.64 3.58 -51.40
N VAL A 66 2.06 4.05 -50.30
CA VAL A 66 2.79 4.32 -49.05
C VAL A 66 2.57 3.09 -48.17
N PRO A 67 3.60 2.26 -47.95
CA PRO A 67 3.48 1.13 -47.05
C PRO A 67 3.17 1.62 -45.62
N LYS A 68 2.18 1.01 -44.96
CA LYS A 68 1.84 1.23 -43.55
C LYS A 68 2.04 -0.09 -42.79
N VAL A 69 2.37 0.00 -41.51
CA VAL A 69 2.53 -1.13 -40.60
C VAL A 69 2.14 -0.67 -39.20
N ASP A 70 1.48 -1.56 -38.46
CA ASP A 70 0.92 -1.36 -37.12
C ASP A 70 1.17 -2.61 -36.30
N LEU A 71 1.57 -2.40 -35.06
CA LEU A 71 1.74 -3.42 -34.05
C LEU A 71 1.00 -2.98 -32.80
N ASP A 72 -0.21 -3.48 -32.60
CA ASP A 72 -1.05 -2.95 -31.52
C ASP A 72 -1.05 -3.87 -30.31
N ALA A 73 -1.04 -3.27 -29.12
CA ALA A 73 -1.18 -3.95 -27.84
C ALA A 73 -2.15 -3.18 -26.94
N ASP A 74 -2.92 -3.91 -26.13
CA ASP A 74 -3.76 -3.35 -25.05
C ASP A 74 -2.86 -2.59 -24.06
N SER A 75 -2.80 -1.27 -24.25
CA SER A 75 -1.86 -0.34 -23.61
C SER A 75 -2.55 0.57 -22.61
N ASP A 76 -3.88 0.68 -22.66
CA ASP A 76 -4.70 1.33 -21.62
C ASP A 76 -5.28 0.34 -20.58
N TYR A 77 -5.18 -0.96 -20.87
CA TYR A 77 -5.59 -2.08 -20.01
C TYR A 77 -7.10 -2.23 -19.81
N ASP A 78 -7.90 -1.83 -20.80
CA ASP A 78 -9.36 -1.98 -20.79
C ASP A 78 -9.85 -3.34 -21.35
N GLY A 79 -8.95 -4.12 -21.95
CA GLY A 79 -9.20 -5.44 -22.54
C GLY A 79 -9.54 -5.42 -24.04
N GLY A 80 -9.60 -4.24 -24.65
CA GLY A 80 -9.65 -4.00 -26.09
C GLY A 80 -8.24 -3.86 -26.70
N ILE A 81 -8.16 -3.97 -28.02
CA ILE A 81 -7.03 -3.45 -28.78
C ILE A 81 -7.64 -2.57 -29.86
N ASP A 82 -7.53 -1.25 -29.70
CA ASP A 82 -8.12 -0.26 -30.59
C ASP A 82 -7.28 1.02 -30.71
N GLU A 83 -7.81 2.03 -31.41
CA GLU A 83 -7.08 3.25 -31.78
C GLU A 83 -6.70 4.13 -30.56
N GLU A 84 -7.28 3.89 -29.38
CA GLU A 84 -6.87 4.59 -28.15
C GLU A 84 -5.49 4.11 -27.67
N ASP A 85 -5.10 2.88 -28.02
CA ASP A 85 -3.82 2.26 -27.64
C ASP A 85 -2.62 2.89 -28.35
N ASP A 86 -2.73 3.30 -29.62
CA ASP A 86 -1.64 3.81 -30.47
C ASP A 86 -0.78 4.86 -29.76
N SER A 87 -1.44 5.78 -29.05
CA SER A 87 -0.75 6.88 -28.36
C SER A 87 -0.01 6.45 -27.08
N LEU A 88 -0.31 5.24 -26.61
CA LEU A 88 0.12 4.68 -25.32
C LEU A 88 1.17 3.58 -25.47
N GLU A 89 1.36 2.99 -26.64
CA GLU A 89 2.23 1.82 -26.89
C GLU A 89 3.68 1.97 -26.41
N GLU A 90 4.22 3.18 -26.45
CA GLU A 90 5.55 3.49 -25.92
C GLU A 90 5.52 4.18 -24.55
N SER A 91 4.44 4.90 -24.25
CA SER A 91 4.35 5.77 -23.06
C SER A 91 3.81 5.04 -21.82
N VAL A 92 2.92 4.06 -22.02
CA VAL A 92 2.39 3.13 -21.02
C VAL A 92 2.84 1.71 -21.40
N GLY A 93 2.57 1.33 -22.65
CA GLY A 93 2.97 0.10 -23.29
C GLY A 93 2.22 -1.14 -22.79
N GLY A 94 2.46 -2.27 -23.45
CA GLY A 94 1.81 -3.53 -23.12
C GLY A 94 2.35 -4.21 -21.85
N LEU A 95 1.56 -5.15 -21.33
CA LEU A 95 1.95 -6.05 -20.24
C LEU A 95 2.09 -7.48 -20.72
N ALA A 96 3.16 -8.15 -20.26
CA ALA A 96 3.34 -9.58 -20.45
C ALA A 96 3.49 -10.26 -19.09
N VAL A 97 2.66 -11.26 -18.81
CA VAL A 97 2.65 -11.95 -17.52
C VAL A 97 3.43 -13.26 -17.63
N ILE A 98 4.31 -13.52 -16.66
CA ILE A 98 5.05 -14.78 -16.57
C ILE A 98 4.13 -15.90 -16.10
N GLY A 99 4.08 -17.00 -16.87
CA GLY A 99 3.32 -18.19 -16.51
C GLY A 99 1.81 -18.03 -16.63
N ALA A 100 1.34 -17.00 -17.35
CA ALA A 100 -0.08 -16.85 -17.64
C ALA A 100 -0.57 -17.91 -18.65
N GLU A 101 -1.76 -18.44 -18.40
CA GLU A 101 -2.46 -19.34 -19.32
C GLU A 101 -3.07 -18.60 -20.52
N SER A 102 -3.50 -17.35 -20.30
CA SER A 102 -3.89 -16.44 -21.37
C SER A 102 -2.71 -15.54 -21.70
N LEU A 103 -2.24 -15.62 -22.94
CA LEU A 103 -1.17 -14.80 -23.46
C LEU A 103 -1.70 -13.44 -23.91
N ALA A 104 -0.89 -12.38 -23.81
CA ALA A 104 -1.30 -11.04 -24.21
C ALA A 104 -1.38 -10.95 -25.74
N PRO A 105 -2.53 -10.63 -26.35
CA PRO A 105 -2.62 -10.49 -27.80
C PRO A 105 -1.82 -9.29 -28.30
N LEU A 106 -1.27 -9.41 -29.51
CA LEU A 106 -0.66 -8.34 -30.29
C LEU A 106 -1.26 -8.38 -31.70
N ASN A 107 -1.89 -7.31 -32.14
CA ASN A 107 -2.44 -7.23 -33.49
C ASN A 107 -1.36 -6.79 -34.47
N LEU A 108 -1.39 -7.38 -35.66
CA LEU A 108 -0.46 -7.09 -36.75
C LEU A 108 -1.26 -6.57 -37.92
N SER A 109 -1.00 -5.32 -38.28
CA SER A 109 -1.65 -4.64 -39.39
C SER A 109 -0.59 -4.16 -40.38
N PHE A 110 -0.87 -4.28 -41.68
CA PHE A 110 0.00 -3.76 -42.72
C PHE A 110 -0.78 -3.44 -43.99
N GLY A 111 -0.34 -2.41 -44.69
CA GLY A 111 -1.07 -1.87 -45.83
C GLY A 111 -0.18 -1.39 -46.97
N PRO A 112 -0.77 -1.20 -48.16
CA PRO A 112 -2.20 -1.33 -48.45
C PRO A 112 -2.68 -2.78 -48.62
N GLU A 113 -3.98 -3.01 -48.42
CA GLU A 113 -4.63 -4.30 -48.63
C GLU A 113 -4.33 -4.85 -50.03
N GLY A 114 -4.03 -6.16 -50.13
CA GLY A 114 -3.69 -6.81 -51.40
C GLY A 114 -2.24 -6.63 -51.85
N LEU A 115 -1.34 -6.15 -51.00
CA LEU A 115 0.11 -6.23 -51.22
C LEU A 115 0.53 -7.67 -51.56
N THR A 116 1.20 -7.84 -52.71
CA THR A 116 1.65 -9.15 -53.20
C THR A 116 3.16 -9.36 -53.10
N SER A 117 3.90 -8.38 -52.58
CA SER A 117 5.35 -8.46 -52.42
C SER A 117 5.85 -7.59 -51.28
N GLY A 118 6.92 -8.02 -50.63
CA GLY A 118 7.55 -7.33 -49.50
C GLY A 118 8.00 -8.30 -48.42
N THR A 119 8.56 -7.76 -47.35
CA THR A 119 9.03 -8.52 -46.19
C THR A 119 8.49 -7.86 -44.93
N LEU A 120 7.70 -8.60 -44.16
CA LEU A 120 7.25 -8.21 -42.83
C LEU A 120 8.14 -8.90 -41.79
N THR A 121 8.69 -8.15 -40.85
CA THR A 121 9.60 -8.66 -39.83
C THR A 121 9.12 -8.23 -38.45
N LEU A 122 8.80 -9.19 -37.59
CA LEU A 122 8.58 -8.96 -36.16
C LEU A 122 9.88 -9.26 -35.41
N SER A 123 10.37 -8.30 -34.62
CA SER A 123 11.63 -8.42 -33.90
C SER A 123 11.52 -7.87 -32.48
N ALA A 124 12.38 -8.35 -31.59
CA ALA A 124 12.58 -7.72 -30.28
C ALA A 124 13.84 -6.85 -30.35
N ALA A 125 13.65 -5.55 -30.56
CA ALA A 125 14.73 -4.57 -30.67
C ALA A 125 15.51 -4.38 -29.36
N ALA A 126 14.88 -4.67 -28.20
CA ALA A 126 15.51 -4.67 -26.89
C ALA A 126 14.95 -5.79 -25.99
N CYS A 127 15.81 -6.36 -25.15
CA CYS A 127 15.45 -7.32 -24.09
C CYS A 127 14.58 -8.52 -24.51
N GLY A 128 14.68 -8.98 -25.77
CA GLY A 128 13.87 -10.07 -26.31
C GLY A 128 13.97 -11.43 -25.59
N GLY A 129 15.02 -11.66 -24.80
CA GLY A 129 15.14 -12.87 -23.96
C GLY A 129 14.12 -12.95 -22.83
N LYS A 130 13.42 -11.84 -22.51
CA LYS A 130 12.41 -11.76 -21.45
C LYS A 130 11.01 -12.16 -21.91
N ILE A 131 10.81 -12.38 -23.20
CA ILE A 131 9.51 -12.68 -23.79
C ILE A 131 9.58 -13.88 -24.73
N ALA A 132 8.43 -14.48 -24.99
CA ALA A 132 8.22 -15.41 -26.10
C ALA A 132 6.96 -14.98 -26.88
N VAL A 133 7.02 -15.05 -28.21
CA VAL A 133 5.87 -14.71 -29.08
C VAL A 133 5.34 -15.99 -29.71
N TRP A 134 4.04 -16.23 -29.58
CA TRP A 134 3.35 -17.44 -29.96
C TRP A 134 2.38 -17.18 -31.11
N PRO A 135 2.19 -18.16 -32.02
CA PRO A 135 1.25 -18.04 -33.13
C PRO A 135 -0.22 -18.18 -32.70
N GLU A 136 -0.48 -18.78 -31.54
CA GLU A 136 -1.81 -19.06 -31.01
C GLU A 136 -1.87 -18.68 -29.53
N ASN A 137 -3.08 -18.49 -28.98
CA ASN A 137 -3.28 -18.21 -27.55
C ASN A 137 -3.13 -19.48 -26.70
N ASN A 138 -1.98 -20.14 -26.79
CA ASN A 138 -1.60 -21.28 -25.98
C ASN A 138 -0.10 -21.52 -26.08
N THR A 139 0.45 -22.29 -25.14
CA THR A 139 1.87 -22.64 -25.11
C THR A 139 2.15 -24.09 -25.54
N ASN A 140 1.23 -24.73 -26.28
CA ASN A 140 1.36 -26.14 -26.69
C ASN A 140 2.29 -26.33 -27.90
N GLY A 141 2.56 -25.26 -28.63
CA GLY A 141 3.39 -25.26 -29.84
C GLY A 141 4.85 -24.90 -29.61
N THR A 142 5.45 -24.26 -30.61
CA THR A 142 6.78 -23.65 -30.49
C THR A 142 6.64 -22.14 -30.71
N PRO A 143 7.18 -21.29 -29.84
CA PRO A 143 7.16 -19.85 -30.07
C PRO A 143 8.00 -19.49 -31.30
N PHE A 144 7.72 -18.34 -31.89
CA PHE A 144 8.55 -17.81 -32.95
C PHE A 144 9.98 -17.55 -32.47
N THR A 145 10.96 -17.93 -33.30
CA THR A 145 12.32 -17.42 -33.17
C THR A 145 12.34 -16.00 -33.72
N LEU A 146 12.63 -15.01 -32.86
CA LEU A 146 12.76 -13.62 -33.27
C LEU A 146 14.19 -13.33 -33.79
N PRO A 147 14.35 -12.55 -34.89
CA PRO A 147 13.27 -11.95 -35.67
C PRO A 147 12.50 -12.98 -36.51
N LYS A 148 11.17 -12.88 -36.49
CA LYS A 148 10.28 -13.67 -37.34
C LYS A 148 10.03 -12.90 -38.63
N ILE A 149 10.35 -13.55 -39.74
CA ILE A 149 10.24 -12.96 -41.08
C ILE A 149 9.13 -13.67 -41.86
N TRP A 150 8.26 -12.88 -42.49
CA TRP A 150 7.25 -13.32 -43.45
C TRP A 150 7.44 -12.63 -44.80
N THR A 151 7.27 -13.40 -45.86
CA THR A 151 7.24 -12.93 -47.25
C THR A 151 5.80 -12.57 -47.64
N VAL A 152 5.54 -11.28 -47.81
CA VAL A 152 4.20 -10.77 -48.14
C VAL A 152 3.76 -11.31 -49.51
N GLY A 153 2.52 -11.80 -49.58
CA GLY A 153 1.93 -12.43 -50.78
C GLY A 153 2.27 -13.91 -50.96
N THR A 154 3.12 -14.49 -50.09
CA THR A 154 3.46 -15.92 -50.11
C THR A 154 3.14 -16.59 -48.77
N ASP A 155 3.64 -16.02 -47.68
CA ASP A 155 3.43 -16.59 -46.35
C ASP A 155 2.07 -16.18 -45.78
N THR A 156 1.46 -17.07 -44.99
CA THR A 156 0.30 -16.73 -44.18
C THR A 156 0.76 -15.92 -42.98
N ILE A 157 0.33 -14.65 -42.92
CA ILE A 157 0.64 -13.73 -41.83
C ILE A 157 -0.58 -13.73 -40.90
N PRO A 158 -0.43 -14.11 -39.62
CA PRO A 158 -1.53 -14.06 -38.68
C PRO A 158 -1.88 -12.60 -38.36
N PRO A 159 -3.18 -12.24 -38.24
CA PRO A 159 -3.59 -10.91 -37.83
C PRO A 159 -3.31 -10.63 -36.35
N THR A 160 -3.14 -11.68 -35.54
CA THR A 160 -2.83 -11.58 -34.11
C THR A 160 -1.78 -12.62 -33.74
N VAL A 161 -0.81 -12.21 -32.94
CA VAL A 161 0.17 -13.08 -32.28
C VAL A 161 0.07 -12.89 -30.76
N TYR A 162 0.70 -13.75 -29.98
CA TYR A 162 0.46 -13.81 -28.54
C TYR A 162 1.75 -13.74 -27.74
N LEU A 163 1.83 -12.80 -26.82
CA LEU A 163 3.02 -12.49 -26.04
C LEU A 163 2.98 -13.16 -24.66
N GLN A 164 4.07 -13.82 -24.31
CA GLN A 164 4.28 -14.45 -23.01
C GLN A 164 5.48 -13.80 -22.29
N GLY A 165 5.35 -13.58 -20.98
CA GLY A 165 6.49 -13.24 -20.13
C GLY A 165 7.35 -14.48 -19.81
N VAL A 166 8.66 -14.35 -19.95
CA VAL A 166 9.65 -15.40 -19.60
C VAL A 166 10.47 -14.98 -18.38
N GLU A 167 10.91 -13.72 -18.33
CA GLU A 167 11.72 -13.16 -17.25
C GLU A 167 11.25 -11.75 -16.89
N THR A 168 11.24 -11.41 -15.60
CA THR A 168 10.70 -10.13 -15.12
C THR A 168 11.50 -8.94 -15.64
N SER A 169 10.81 -7.87 -16.01
CA SER A 169 11.42 -6.61 -16.41
C SER A 169 12.22 -5.99 -15.27
N ALA A 170 13.35 -5.38 -15.60
CA ALA A 170 14.22 -4.73 -14.62
C ALA A 170 13.75 -3.31 -14.31
N VAL A 171 13.17 -2.65 -15.31
CA VAL A 171 12.47 -1.37 -15.22
C VAL A 171 11.24 -1.44 -16.12
N PRO A 172 10.20 -0.62 -15.90
CA PRO A 172 9.06 -0.56 -16.80
C PRO A 172 9.50 -0.33 -18.24
N ARG A 173 8.84 -1.00 -19.20
CA ARG A 173 8.98 -0.79 -20.65
C ARG A 173 10.38 -1.10 -21.21
N ASP A 174 11.09 -2.05 -20.58
CA ASP A 174 12.46 -2.41 -21.00
C ASP A 174 12.52 -3.33 -22.23
N VAL A 175 11.40 -3.98 -22.59
CA VAL A 175 11.27 -4.75 -23.83
C VAL A 175 10.73 -3.85 -24.94
N ALA A 176 11.32 -3.90 -26.12
CA ALA A 176 10.83 -3.19 -27.31
C ALA A 176 10.58 -4.21 -28.44
N LEU A 177 9.32 -4.34 -28.86
CA LEU A 177 8.92 -5.14 -30.01
C LEU A 177 8.70 -4.21 -31.20
N GLU A 178 9.29 -4.56 -32.35
CA GLU A 178 9.18 -3.77 -33.58
C GLU A 178 8.61 -4.66 -34.69
N LEU A 179 7.54 -4.18 -35.34
CA LEU A 179 7.04 -4.73 -36.60
C LEU A 179 7.52 -3.84 -37.75
N ARG A 180 8.21 -4.42 -38.73
CA ARG A 180 8.81 -3.69 -39.84
C ARG A 180 8.36 -4.24 -41.18
N LEU A 181 7.84 -3.39 -42.06
CA LEU A 181 7.50 -3.72 -43.44
C LEU A 181 8.52 -3.09 -44.40
N ALA A 182 9.14 -3.91 -45.23
CA ALA A 182 9.96 -3.47 -46.36
C ALA A 182 9.30 -3.89 -47.69
N SER A 183 8.84 -2.92 -48.49
CA SER A 183 8.25 -3.17 -49.81
C SER A 183 8.48 -2.00 -50.76
N GLY A 184 8.69 -2.30 -52.05
CA GLY A 184 8.85 -1.28 -53.08
C GLY A 184 10.03 -0.31 -52.88
N GLY A 185 11.05 -0.68 -52.09
CA GLY A 185 12.17 0.19 -51.72
C GLY A 185 11.88 1.19 -50.60
N VAL A 186 10.73 1.07 -49.95
CA VAL A 186 10.33 1.85 -48.76
C VAL A 186 10.32 0.92 -47.55
N THR A 187 10.61 1.46 -46.38
CA THR A 187 10.53 0.76 -45.10
C THR A 187 9.77 1.62 -44.10
N CYS A 188 8.80 1.01 -43.44
CA CYS A 188 8.12 1.56 -42.27
C CYS A 188 8.23 0.55 -41.12
N CYS A 189 8.13 1.05 -39.90
CA CYS A 189 8.16 0.24 -38.70
C CYS A 189 7.28 0.88 -37.65
N ASP A 190 6.78 0.04 -36.76
CA ASP A 190 6.00 0.42 -35.61
C ASP A 190 6.48 -0.36 -34.37
N THR A 191 6.33 0.22 -33.17
CA THR A 191 7.01 -0.25 -31.96
C THR A 191 6.15 -0.15 -30.70
N VAL A 192 5.98 -1.30 -30.04
CA VAL A 192 5.38 -1.39 -28.70
C VAL A 192 6.47 -1.62 -27.64
N ARG A 193 6.36 -0.90 -26.53
CA ARG A 193 7.13 -1.16 -25.31
C ARG A 193 6.36 -2.10 -24.40
N VAL A 194 7.06 -3.06 -23.80
CA VAL A 194 6.42 -4.05 -22.91
C VAL A 194 7.11 -4.10 -21.55
N THR A 195 6.30 -4.22 -20.50
CA THR A 195 6.75 -4.57 -19.15
C THR A 195 6.36 -6.01 -18.83
N VAL A 196 7.36 -6.83 -18.50
CA VAL A 196 7.15 -8.22 -18.09
C VAL A 196 7.00 -8.30 -16.57
N VAL A 197 5.83 -8.70 -16.10
CA VAL A 197 5.50 -8.80 -14.66
C VAL A 197 5.29 -10.25 -14.25
N ARG A 198 5.49 -10.53 -12.96
CA ARG A 198 5.15 -11.82 -12.35
C ARG A 198 3.91 -11.64 -11.50
N MET A 199 2.77 -12.10 -12.02
CA MET A 199 1.50 -12.13 -11.31
C MET A 199 0.92 -13.53 -11.42
N ALA A 200 0.52 -14.11 -10.29
CA ALA A 200 -0.13 -15.41 -10.27
C ALA A 200 -1.10 -15.47 -9.10
N LEU A 201 -2.25 -16.08 -9.34
CA LEU A 201 -3.18 -16.51 -8.30
C LEU A 201 -2.91 -18.01 -8.08
N VAL A 202 -2.32 -18.36 -6.94
CA VAL A 202 -1.90 -19.73 -6.66
C VAL A 202 -2.64 -20.19 -5.41
N PRO A 203 -3.52 -21.21 -5.53
CA PRO A 203 -4.11 -21.87 -4.38
C PRO A 203 -3.04 -22.55 -3.53
N ASP A 204 -3.30 -22.63 -2.23
CA ASP A 204 -2.55 -23.47 -1.29
C ASP A 204 -2.97 -24.93 -1.52
N TYR A 205 -2.29 -25.59 -2.44
CA TYR A 205 -2.70 -26.88 -2.98
C TYR A 205 -2.47 -28.03 -2.00
N ASP A 206 -1.47 -27.92 -1.13
CA ASP A 206 -1.21 -28.89 -0.08
C ASP A 206 -1.77 -28.50 1.30
N ARG A 207 -2.33 -27.28 1.41
CA ARG A 207 -3.08 -26.76 2.57
C ARG A 207 -2.21 -26.59 3.80
N ASP A 208 -0.94 -26.21 3.62
CA ASP A 208 0.01 -26.01 4.71
C ASP A 208 0.09 -24.56 5.22
N GLY A 209 -0.64 -23.64 4.58
CA GLY A 209 -0.69 -22.22 4.89
C GLY A 209 0.43 -21.39 4.25
N ILE A 210 1.24 -21.98 3.36
CA ILE A 210 2.42 -21.36 2.74
C ILE A 210 2.36 -21.56 1.22
N ILE A 211 2.14 -20.49 0.46
CA ILE A 211 2.25 -20.56 -1.01
C ILE A 211 3.70 -20.60 -1.46
N ASP A 212 4.18 -21.77 -1.87
CA ASP A 212 5.59 -21.98 -2.22
C ASP A 212 5.82 -22.46 -3.67
N GLY A 213 6.98 -23.07 -3.94
CA GLY A 213 7.31 -23.59 -5.26
C GLY A 213 6.51 -24.83 -5.67
N ALA A 214 6.09 -25.66 -4.71
CA ALA A 214 5.30 -26.85 -4.95
C ALA A 214 3.89 -26.49 -5.41
N ASP A 215 3.23 -25.52 -4.77
CA ASP A 215 1.91 -25.03 -5.21
C ASP A 215 1.97 -24.44 -6.61
N ARG A 216 3.02 -23.65 -6.90
CA ARG A 216 3.22 -23.05 -8.22
C ARG A 216 3.41 -24.12 -9.30
N LEU A 217 4.10 -25.22 -8.99
CA LEU A 217 4.25 -26.34 -9.91
C LEU A 217 2.91 -27.04 -10.18
N ARG A 218 2.06 -27.18 -9.16
CA ARG A 218 0.71 -27.77 -9.31
C ARG A 218 -0.23 -26.82 -10.08
N ALA A 219 -0.21 -25.54 -9.76
CA ALA A 219 -0.93 -24.49 -10.49
C ALA A 219 -0.59 -24.51 -11.98
N ALA A 220 0.70 -24.65 -12.32
CA ALA A 220 1.17 -24.72 -13.71
C ALA A 220 0.71 -25.97 -14.49
N THR A 221 0.04 -26.93 -13.84
CA THR A 221 -0.52 -28.14 -14.50
C THR A 221 -2.04 -28.05 -14.74
N ASN A 222 -2.66 -26.89 -14.48
CA ASN A 222 -4.12 -26.71 -14.48
C ASN A 222 -4.84 -27.69 -13.54
N GLU A 223 -4.19 -28.04 -12.42
CA GLU A 223 -4.81 -28.91 -11.44
C GLU A 223 -6.04 -28.23 -10.83
N VAL A 224 -7.19 -28.90 -10.87
CA VAL A 224 -8.43 -28.37 -10.30
C VAL A 224 -8.34 -28.35 -8.77
N PHE A 225 -8.27 -27.14 -8.19
CA PHE A 225 -8.42 -26.93 -6.75
C PHE A 225 -9.91 -27.06 -6.36
N ARG A 226 -10.21 -27.85 -5.31
CA ARG A 226 -11.57 -28.08 -4.81
C ARG A 226 -11.67 -27.60 -3.37
N PHE A 227 -12.76 -26.89 -3.07
CA PHE A 227 -13.10 -26.38 -1.74
C PHE A 227 -14.59 -26.60 -1.46
N TRP A 228 -14.99 -26.36 -0.22
CA TRP A 228 -16.34 -26.63 0.29
C TRP A 228 -17.28 -25.47 -0.06
N ILE A 229 -18.58 -25.77 -0.17
CA ILE A 229 -19.61 -24.71 -0.20
C ILE A 229 -19.88 -24.36 1.27
N ASN A 230 -19.94 -23.07 1.60
CA ASN A 230 -20.26 -22.60 2.95
C ASN A 230 -21.77 -22.74 3.21
N ASP A 231 -22.24 -23.99 3.30
CA ASP A 231 -23.66 -24.38 3.36
C ASP A 231 -24.19 -24.65 4.77
N ASP A 232 -23.39 -24.38 5.80
CA ASP A 232 -23.81 -24.38 7.20
C ASP A 232 -24.12 -22.94 7.71
N ASN A 233 -24.42 -22.80 9.01
CA ASN A 233 -24.84 -21.56 9.66
C ASN A 233 -23.95 -21.28 10.88
N ASP A 234 -22.67 -21.04 10.62
CA ASP A 234 -21.68 -20.78 11.65
C ASP A 234 -21.61 -19.28 12.01
N ASN A 235 -21.66 -18.96 13.31
CA ASN A 235 -21.57 -17.59 13.80
C ASN A 235 -20.61 -17.47 15.00
N GLY A 236 -20.16 -16.25 15.29
CA GLY A 236 -19.41 -15.98 16.53
C GLY A 236 -17.94 -16.42 16.53
N ALA A 237 -17.38 -16.63 17.73
CA ALA A 237 -15.95 -16.92 17.91
C ALA A 237 -15.62 -18.42 17.90
N PHE A 238 -16.63 -19.25 18.09
CA PHE A 238 -16.59 -20.71 18.19
C PHE A 238 -17.81 -21.25 17.44
N ALA A 239 -17.84 -22.50 17.00
CA ALA A 239 -19.07 -23.08 16.46
C ALA A 239 -20.12 -23.14 17.59
N GLU A 240 -21.06 -22.19 17.62
CA GLU A 240 -21.95 -21.99 18.77
C GLU A 240 -23.14 -22.98 18.81
N HIS A 241 -23.23 -23.93 17.86
CA HIS A 241 -24.34 -24.88 17.81
C HIS A 241 -23.89 -26.29 17.38
N GLU A 242 -24.31 -27.31 18.14
CA GLU A 242 -24.07 -28.73 17.84
C GLU A 242 -24.96 -29.28 16.69
N GLU A 243 -25.81 -28.45 16.09
CA GLU A 243 -26.77 -28.84 15.04
C GLU A 243 -26.28 -28.57 13.60
N ASN A 244 -25.05 -28.07 13.44
CA ASN A 244 -24.45 -27.75 12.13
C ASN A 244 -23.64 -28.94 11.59
N VAL A 245 -24.33 -30.01 11.22
CA VAL A 245 -23.70 -31.10 10.46
C VAL A 245 -23.87 -30.77 8.97
N PRO A 246 -22.80 -30.84 8.15
CA PRO A 246 -22.93 -30.68 6.70
C PRO A 246 -23.70 -31.87 6.11
N ASP A 247 -25.03 -31.75 5.99
CA ASP A 247 -25.94 -32.66 5.25
C ASP A 247 -27.38 -32.13 5.42
N THR A 248 -28.32 -32.08 4.47
CA THR A 248 -28.64 -32.89 3.29
C THR A 248 -29.75 -32.10 2.55
N ASP A 249 -29.72 -32.03 1.22
CA ASP A 249 -30.92 -32.02 0.35
C ASP A 249 -32.06 -30.98 0.60
N GLN A 250 -31.83 -29.90 1.34
CA GLN A 250 -32.83 -28.86 1.64
C GLN A 250 -32.19 -27.46 1.54
N PRO A 251 -31.99 -26.89 0.33
CA PRO A 251 -31.48 -25.52 0.11
C PRO A 251 -32.42 -24.40 0.61
N ASP A 252 -33.47 -24.77 1.34
CA ASP A 252 -34.57 -23.96 1.85
C ASP A 252 -34.46 -23.66 3.36
N GLN A 253 -33.35 -24.02 4.02
CA GLN A 253 -33.01 -23.42 5.32
C GLN A 253 -32.42 -22.02 5.08
N PHE A 254 -33.19 -21.00 5.43
CA PHE A 254 -32.93 -19.56 5.20
C PHE A 254 -31.72 -18.99 5.96
N GLU A 255 -30.78 -19.83 6.39
CA GLU A 255 -29.73 -19.45 7.34
C GLU A 255 -28.32 -19.94 6.94
N CYS A 256 -28.13 -20.52 5.74
CA CYS A 256 -26.77 -20.84 5.28
C CYS A 256 -25.94 -19.55 5.10
N ASN A 257 -24.69 -19.55 5.56
CA ASN A 257 -23.78 -18.40 5.50
C ASN A 257 -23.46 -17.97 4.06
N CYS A 258 -23.49 -18.89 3.09
CA CYS A 258 -23.32 -18.49 1.68
C CYS A 258 -24.46 -17.61 1.11
N LEU A 259 -25.59 -17.44 1.82
CA LEU A 259 -26.74 -16.67 1.35
C LEU A 259 -26.76 -15.21 1.81
N ASP A 260 -26.05 -14.87 2.89
CA ASP A 260 -25.86 -13.48 3.33
C ASP A 260 -24.45 -13.02 2.95
N HIS A 261 -24.29 -11.82 2.42
CA HIS A 261 -22.98 -11.36 1.91
C HIS A 261 -22.05 -10.88 3.04
N ILE A 262 -22.05 -11.58 4.17
CA ILE A 262 -21.33 -11.21 5.39
C ILE A 262 -20.47 -12.38 5.87
N VAL A 263 -19.51 -12.06 6.74
CA VAL A 263 -18.74 -13.07 7.48
C VAL A 263 -19.25 -13.04 8.91
N ASN A 264 -19.91 -14.11 9.33
CA ASN A 264 -20.76 -14.15 10.53
C ASN A 264 -19.94 -14.48 11.80
N GLY A 265 -18.65 -14.78 11.65
CA GLY A 265 -17.77 -15.15 12.75
C GLY A 265 -16.37 -15.56 12.34
N ARG A 266 -15.57 -15.99 13.32
CA ARG A 266 -14.27 -16.64 13.08
C ARG A 266 -14.41 -18.12 12.71
N SER A 267 -15.49 -18.77 13.15
CA SER A 267 -15.87 -20.14 12.77
C SER A 267 -16.18 -20.21 11.27
N ASP A 268 -17.02 -19.29 10.80
CA ASP A 268 -17.39 -19.10 9.40
C ASP A 268 -16.18 -18.97 8.44
N LEU A 269 -15.05 -18.43 8.89
CA LEU A 269 -13.82 -18.33 8.08
C LEU A 269 -13.21 -19.69 7.66
N LEU A 270 -13.62 -20.80 8.29
CA LEU A 270 -13.09 -22.13 8.00
C LEU A 270 -13.58 -22.68 6.66
N ASP A 271 -14.73 -22.21 6.18
CA ASP A 271 -15.35 -22.64 4.92
C ASP A 271 -14.82 -21.84 3.71
N PHE A 272 -14.07 -20.76 3.97
CA PHE A 272 -13.47 -19.93 2.95
C PHE A 272 -12.12 -20.47 2.46
N MET A 273 -11.86 -20.27 1.17
CA MET A 273 -10.53 -20.49 0.59
C MET A 273 -9.60 -19.32 0.91
N ILE A 274 -8.43 -19.63 1.47
CA ILE A 274 -7.37 -18.64 1.62
C ILE A 274 -6.79 -18.31 0.25
N VAL A 275 -6.82 -17.03 -0.12
CA VAL A 275 -6.22 -16.52 -1.36
C VAL A 275 -5.02 -15.65 -1.00
N TRP A 276 -3.84 -16.04 -1.49
CA TRP A 276 -2.62 -15.25 -1.34
C TRP A 276 -2.23 -14.59 -2.65
N LEU A 277 -2.19 -13.26 -2.63
CA LEU A 277 -1.82 -12.46 -3.79
C LEU A 277 -0.37 -11.96 -3.64
N ASN A 278 0.55 -12.58 -4.38
CA ASN A 278 1.97 -12.18 -4.35
C ASN A 278 2.24 -11.05 -5.35
N LEU A 279 2.13 -9.80 -4.88
CA LEU A 279 2.34 -8.62 -5.70
C LEU A 279 3.69 -7.92 -5.47
N GLY A 280 4.55 -8.41 -4.57
CA GLY A 280 5.73 -7.66 -4.13
C GLY A 280 6.67 -7.25 -5.28
N GLY A 281 6.94 -8.17 -6.22
CA GLY A 281 7.75 -7.88 -7.40
C GLY A 281 7.06 -6.92 -8.37
N THR A 282 5.77 -7.11 -8.62
CA THR A 282 4.98 -6.23 -9.49
C THR A 282 4.89 -4.83 -8.94
N LEU A 283 4.55 -4.65 -7.66
CA LEU A 283 4.44 -3.35 -7.03
C LEU A 283 5.80 -2.62 -6.97
N SER A 284 6.90 -3.36 -6.86
CA SER A 284 8.25 -2.77 -6.93
C SER A 284 8.59 -2.21 -8.30
N LEU A 285 8.01 -2.79 -9.35
CA LEU A 285 8.23 -2.39 -10.73
C LEU A 285 7.21 -1.32 -11.17
N LEU A 286 5.96 -1.49 -10.77
CA LEU A 286 4.79 -0.68 -11.11
C LEU A 286 4.13 -0.23 -9.79
N PRO A 287 4.72 0.75 -9.08
CA PRO A 287 4.10 1.30 -7.88
C PRO A 287 2.78 1.99 -8.25
N PRO A 288 1.72 1.88 -7.43
CA PRO A 288 0.51 2.69 -7.62
C PRO A 288 0.86 4.17 -7.56
N GLU A 289 0.12 5.02 -8.26
CA GLU A 289 0.31 6.48 -8.18
C GLU A 289 0.18 7.00 -6.74
N ASP A 290 -0.69 6.36 -5.95
CA ASP A 290 -0.91 6.65 -4.53
C ASP A 290 0.03 5.86 -3.58
N GLY A 291 0.90 4.97 -4.10
CA GLY A 291 1.88 4.16 -3.34
C GLY A 291 1.40 2.78 -2.83
N TYR A 292 2.33 1.95 -2.29
CA TYR A 292 2.05 0.64 -1.66
C TYR A 292 3.03 0.30 -0.50
N GLN A 293 2.68 -0.65 0.38
CA GLN A 293 3.55 -1.12 1.49
C GLN A 293 4.05 -2.57 1.28
N SER A 294 5.35 -2.78 1.46
CA SER A 294 6.05 -4.08 1.45
C SER A 294 7.14 -4.09 2.55
N GLY A 295 7.23 -5.14 3.38
CA GLY A 295 8.27 -5.26 4.43
C GLY A 295 7.90 -6.06 5.71
N MET A 296 8.83 -6.02 6.68
CA MET A 296 8.86 -6.56 8.07
C MET A 296 8.33 -8.00 8.35
N ASN A 297 9.20 -9.01 8.24
CA ASN A 297 8.99 -10.40 8.72
C ASN A 297 9.09 -10.58 10.25
N ALA A 298 8.94 -9.52 11.04
CA ALA A 298 8.99 -9.64 12.49
C ALA A 298 7.74 -10.39 12.98
N ARG A 299 7.89 -11.22 14.02
CA ARG A 299 6.73 -11.77 14.71
C ARG A 299 6.09 -10.64 15.52
N PHE A 300 4.81 -10.39 15.31
CA PHE A 300 4.05 -9.43 16.10
C PHE A 300 3.12 -10.19 17.04
N THR A 301 2.95 -9.63 18.23
CA THR A 301 1.90 -10.03 19.16
C THR A 301 1.35 -8.77 19.81
N ALA A 302 0.06 -8.78 20.14
CA ALA A 302 -0.60 -7.68 20.81
C ALA A 302 -0.80 -8.04 22.29
N VAL A 303 -0.59 -7.08 23.17
CA VAL A 303 -0.92 -7.20 24.59
C VAL A 303 -2.12 -6.32 24.87
N THR A 304 -3.17 -6.94 25.42
CA THR A 304 -4.26 -6.23 26.06
C THR A 304 -4.11 -6.34 27.57
N TRP A 305 -4.56 -5.32 28.29
CA TRP A 305 -4.53 -5.27 29.74
C TRP A 305 -5.72 -4.44 30.25
N TYR A 306 -6.09 -4.61 31.51
CA TYR A 306 -7.29 -3.99 32.08
C TYR A 306 -7.06 -2.51 32.44
N GLY A 307 -6.93 -1.66 31.41
CA GLY A 307 -6.63 -0.23 31.57
C GLY A 307 -7.84 0.70 31.59
N ASN A 308 -9.05 0.17 31.77
CA ASN A 308 -10.31 0.90 31.60
C ASN A 308 -11.30 0.73 32.76
N GLU A 309 -10.85 0.41 33.98
CA GLU A 309 -11.76 0.25 35.13
C GLU A 309 -12.61 1.50 35.37
N SER A 310 -12.02 2.68 35.23
CA SER A 310 -12.75 3.95 35.41
C SER A 310 -13.71 4.28 34.26
N GLN A 311 -13.87 3.43 33.25
CA GLN A 311 -14.60 3.79 32.05
C GLN A 311 -16.11 3.83 32.31
N HIS A 312 -16.71 5.00 32.11
CA HIS A 312 -18.14 5.23 32.28
C HIS A 312 -18.74 5.91 31.05
N TRP A 313 -19.99 5.56 30.74
CA TRP A 313 -20.75 6.23 29.69
C TRP A 313 -21.26 7.59 30.18
N ILE A 314 -20.93 8.65 29.45
CA ILE A 314 -21.42 10.00 29.68
C ILE A 314 -22.32 10.39 28.51
N THR A 315 -23.59 10.69 28.78
CA THR A 315 -24.56 11.12 27.75
C THR A 315 -24.04 12.33 26.97
N GLY A 316 -23.97 12.22 25.65
CA GLY A 316 -23.45 13.27 24.76
C GLY A 316 -21.93 13.29 24.58
N ALA A 317 -21.17 12.53 25.39
CA ALA A 317 -19.71 12.38 25.27
C ALA A 317 -19.28 10.95 24.90
N GLY A 318 -20.05 9.93 25.27
CA GLY A 318 -19.68 8.53 25.12
C GLY A 318 -18.84 8.02 26.29
N TYR A 319 -18.07 6.96 26.09
CA TYR A 319 -17.23 6.38 27.15
C TYR A 319 -16.05 7.30 27.51
N ARG A 320 -15.84 7.53 28.80
CA ARG A 320 -14.72 8.31 29.36
C ARG A 320 -14.12 7.58 30.55
N SER A 321 -12.80 7.71 30.72
CA SER A 321 -12.03 7.09 31.81
C SER A 321 -11.42 8.19 32.69
N PRO A 322 -12.21 8.83 33.58
CA PRO A 322 -11.82 10.07 34.24
C PRO A 322 -10.87 9.84 35.43
N ASN A 323 -10.84 8.62 36.00
CA ASN A 323 -9.92 8.27 37.08
C ASN A 323 -8.68 7.56 36.54
N TYR A 324 -7.64 8.35 36.26
CA TYR A 324 -6.35 7.88 35.78
C TYR A 324 -5.65 6.90 36.74
N TYR A 325 -5.66 7.19 38.05
CA TYR A 325 -4.87 6.45 39.05
C TYR A 325 -5.34 5.02 39.26
N THR A 326 -6.63 4.77 39.16
CA THR A 326 -7.16 3.40 39.18
C THR A 326 -6.53 2.56 38.06
N ASN A 327 -6.43 3.11 36.86
CA ASN A 327 -5.81 2.40 35.73
C ASN A 327 -4.27 2.31 35.87
N VAL A 328 -3.64 3.24 36.61
CA VAL A 328 -2.21 3.13 36.97
C VAL A 328 -1.97 1.90 37.84
N CYS A 329 -2.84 1.60 38.81
CA CYS A 329 -2.73 0.38 39.62
C CYS A 329 -2.76 -0.87 38.73
N HIS A 330 -3.71 -0.96 37.80
CA HIS A 330 -3.78 -2.07 36.83
C HIS A 330 -2.53 -2.18 35.95
N ALA A 331 -1.91 -1.06 35.59
CA ALA A 331 -0.68 -1.08 34.81
C ALA A 331 0.47 -1.71 35.60
N PHE A 332 0.58 -1.42 36.90
CA PHE A 332 1.55 -2.08 37.78
C PHE A 332 1.24 -3.55 38.00
N GLU A 333 -0.02 -3.91 38.22
CA GLU A 333 -0.44 -5.31 38.41
C GLU A 333 -0.21 -6.16 37.14
N THR A 334 -0.36 -5.56 35.96
CA THR A 334 -0.11 -6.21 34.67
C THR A 334 1.39 -6.48 34.43
N ALA A 335 2.27 -5.64 34.98
CA ALA A 335 3.68 -5.57 34.60
C ALA A 335 4.45 -6.89 34.78
N GLN A 336 4.18 -7.63 35.86
CA GLN A 336 4.80 -8.93 36.11
C GLN A 336 4.40 -9.96 35.03
N GLY A 337 3.10 -10.03 34.73
CA GLY A 337 2.56 -10.93 33.71
C GLY A 337 3.08 -10.59 32.31
N LEU A 338 3.17 -9.29 32.00
CA LEU A 338 3.75 -8.80 30.75
C LEU A 338 5.23 -9.22 30.62
N SER A 339 6.04 -9.02 31.67
CA SER A 339 7.45 -9.43 31.67
C SER A 339 7.59 -10.92 31.38
N ALA A 340 6.82 -11.76 32.09
CA ALA A 340 6.83 -13.20 31.90
C ALA A 340 6.35 -13.63 30.51
N ALA A 341 5.31 -12.99 29.99
CA ALA A 341 4.77 -13.27 28.66
C ALA A 341 5.77 -12.91 27.55
N VAL A 342 6.41 -11.74 27.61
CA VAL A 342 7.39 -11.34 26.60
C VAL A 342 8.64 -12.22 26.65
N ALA A 343 9.07 -12.62 27.87
CA ALA A 343 10.18 -13.54 28.05
C ALA A 343 9.93 -14.94 27.47
N SER A 344 8.67 -15.39 27.43
CA SER A 344 8.30 -16.69 26.84
C SER A 344 8.20 -16.66 25.32
N LEU A 345 8.12 -15.47 24.70
CA LEU A 345 8.07 -15.35 23.26
C LEU A 345 9.39 -15.85 22.63
N PRO A 346 9.33 -16.48 21.45
CA PRO A 346 10.52 -16.90 20.71
C PRO A 346 11.29 -15.73 20.09
N GLY A 347 12.61 -15.88 19.88
CA GLY A 347 13.48 -14.90 19.22
C GLY A 347 14.28 -14.03 20.21
N GLU A 348 15.55 -13.76 19.88
CA GLU A 348 16.50 -13.05 20.77
C GLU A 348 16.30 -11.53 20.78
N VAL A 349 15.82 -10.96 19.67
CA VAL A 349 15.54 -9.52 19.54
C VAL A 349 14.08 -9.27 19.89
N LYS A 350 13.86 -8.50 20.96
CA LYS A 350 12.53 -8.07 21.40
C LYS A 350 12.37 -6.58 21.21
N VAL A 351 11.36 -6.18 20.45
CA VAL A 351 10.95 -4.77 20.33
C VAL A 351 9.54 -4.66 20.87
N ILE A 352 9.33 -3.70 21.76
CA ILE A 352 8.00 -3.43 22.32
C ILE A 352 7.60 -2.00 22.01
N ALA A 353 6.31 -1.80 21.72
CA ALA A 353 5.72 -0.48 21.60
C ALA A 353 4.54 -0.39 22.57
N ALA A 354 4.40 0.76 23.23
CA ALA A 354 3.26 1.03 24.08
C ALA A 354 2.68 2.41 23.79
N HIS A 355 1.36 2.51 23.89
CA HIS A 355 0.64 3.75 23.69
C HIS A 355 0.02 4.24 25.01
N SER A 356 0.02 5.56 25.24
CA SER A 356 -0.67 6.19 26.38
C SER A 356 -0.25 5.57 27.72
N LEU A 357 -1.18 5.21 28.59
CA LEU A 357 -0.91 4.62 29.90
C LEU A 357 -0.31 3.20 29.81
N GLY A 358 -0.40 2.52 28.67
CA GLY A 358 0.33 1.27 28.44
C GLY A 358 1.85 1.44 28.63
N ASN A 359 2.35 2.67 28.50
CA ASN A 359 3.75 2.98 28.78
C ASN A 359 4.11 2.75 30.26
N MET A 360 3.17 2.94 31.19
CA MET A 360 3.37 2.63 32.62
C MET A 360 3.56 1.12 32.82
N ALA A 361 2.77 0.29 32.14
CA ALA A 361 2.85 -1.16 32.26
C ALA A 361 4.19 -1.70 31.73
N VAL A 362 4.65 -1.22 30.57
CA VAL A 362 5.96 -1.61 30.01
C VAL A 362 7.11 -1.07 30.87
N SER A 363 7.05 0.19 31.30
CA SER A 363 8.10 0.80 32.13
C SER A 363 8.24 0.10 33.48
N SER A 364 7.12 -0.26 34.12
CA SER A 364 7.09 -1.11 35.31
C SER A 364 7.64 -2.51 35.03
N ALA A 365 7.28 -3.13 33.92
CA ALA A 365 7.78 -4.46 33.56
C ALA A 365 9.31 -4.49 33.42
N ILE A 366 9.89 -3.45 32.83
CA ILE A 366 11.35 -3.30 32.70
C ILE A 366 11.99 -3.03 34.06
N GLN A 367 11.48 -2.03 34.79
CA GLN A 367 12.08 -1.55 36.04
C GLN A 367 11.94 -2.56 37.19
N ASP A 368 10.76 -3.14 37.37
CA ASP A 368 10.40 -3.91 38.57
C ASP A 368 10.45 -5.41 38.36
N HIS A 369 10.27 -5.85 37.11
CA HIS A 369 10.16 -7.26 36.75
C HIS A 369 11.22 -7.72 35.74
N GLY A 370 12.22 -6.87 35.47
CA GLY A 370 13.41 -7.23 34.70
C GLY A 370 13.17 -7.55 33.23
N LEU A 371 12.05 -7.09 32.63
CA LEU A 371 11.77 -7.28 31.22
C LEU A 371 12.94 -6.78 30.36
N GLN A 372 13.51 -7.67 29.55
CA GLN A 372 14.59 -7.35 28.62
C GLN A 372 14.04 -7.12 27.21
N VAL A 373 14.24 -5.92 26.68
CA VAL A 373 13.90 -5.56 25.31
C VAL A 373 15.07 -4.84 24.63
N THR A 374 15.24 -5.07 23.33
CA THR A 374 16.24 -4.41 22.50
C THR A 374 15.85 -2.96 22.22
N LYS A 375 14.56 -2.69 22.01
CA LYS A 375 14.01 -1.35 21.84
C LYS A 375 12.62 -1.26 22.46
N TYR A 376 12.33 -0.10 23.01
CA TYR A 376 11.03 0.28 23.53
C TYR A 376 10.58 1.58 22.87
N PHE A 377 9.50 1.51 22.08
CA PHE A 377 8.88 2.67 21.45
C PHE A 377 7.72 3.16 22.31
N MET A 378 7.89 4.36 22.86
CA MET A 378 6.90 5.01 23.69
C MET A 378 6.07 5.95 22.83
N LEU A 379 4.80 5.64 22.64
CA LEU A 379 3.89 6.44 21.81
C LEU A 379 2.97 7.23 22.75
N ASN A 380 3.02 8.56 22.68
CA ASN A 380 2.16 9.45 23.47
C ASN A 380 2.12 9.03 24.95
N ALA A 381 3.28 8.89 25.59
CA ALA A 381 3.37 8.30 26.91
C ALA A 381 2.64 9.13 27.97
N ALA A 382 1.56 8.58 28.53
CA ALA A 382 0.86 9.16 29.67
C ALA A 382 1.57 8.76 30.96
N VAL A 383 2.83 9.19 31.12
CA VAL A 383 3.68 8.95 32.29
C VAL A 383 4.47 10.22 32.56
N ALA A 384 4.59 10.60 33.84
CA ALA A 384 5.31 11.80 34.23
C ALA A 384 6.79 11.71 33.84
N ALA A 385 7.35 12.80 33.31
CA ALA A 385 8.69 12.79 32.73
C ALA A 385 9.76 12.57 33.82
N GLU A 386 9.51 13.06 35.03
CA GLU A 386 10.36 12.82 36.20
C GLU A 386 10.48 11.35 36.59
N CYS A 387 9.58 10.48 36.10
CA CYS A 387 9.73 9.03 36.25
C CYS A 387 11.00 8.51 35.61
N TYR A 388 11.46 9.13 34.53
CA TYR A 388 12.63 8.68 33.79
C TYR A 388 13.87 9.52 34.13
N ASP A 389 13.69 10.84 34.29
CA ASP A 389 14.77 11.77 34.57
C ASP A 389 14.39 12.75 35.70
N ALA A 390 14.98 12.56 36.87
CA ALA A 390 14.77 13.42 38.04
C ALA A 390 15.04 14.92 37.80
N SER A 391 15.86 15.28 36.81
CA SER A 391 16.12 16.70 36.51
C SER A 391 14.90 17.44 35.96
N LEU A 392 13.89 16.70 35.49
CA LEU A 392 12.64 17.25 34.98
C LEU A 392 11.62 17.55 36.09
N PHE A 393 11.89 17.13 37.33
CA PHE A 393 11.03 17.46 38.47
C PHE A 393 11.21 18.92 38.89
N ASN A 394 10.12 19.69 38.91
CA ASN A 394 10.16 21.13 39.19
C ASN A 394 9.38 21.50 40.46
N THR A 395 10.08 22.01 41.47
CA THR A 395 9.48 22.50 42.73
C THR A 395 9.22 24.02 42.76
N SER A 396 9.41 24.72 41.65
CA SER A 396 9.24 26.17 41.54
C SER A 396 7.77 26.54 41.32
N GLY A 397 7.00 26.65 42.41
CA GLY A 397 5.53 26.71 42.42
C GLY A 397 4.85 27.82 41.59
N ALA A 398 5.52 28.96 41.39
CA ALA A 398 4.97 30.04 40.57
C ALA A 398 5.01 29.75 39.06
N SER A 399 5.92 28.88 38.61
CA SER A 399 6.16 28.59 37.19
C SER A 399 5.76 27.16 36.79
N ASN A 400 5.39 26.30 37.73
CA ASN A 400 5.04 24.93 37.44
C ASN A 400 3.56 24.84 36.97
N PRO A 401 3.28 24.48 35.71
CA PRO A 401 1.92 24.35 35.18
C PRO A 401 1.20 23.08 35.69
N MET A 402 1.93 22.18 36.36
CA MET A 402 1.41 20.95 36.98
C MET A 402 1.08 21.13 38.47
N VAL A 403 1.10 22.38 38.97
CA VAL A 403 0.66 22.75 40.33
C VAL A 403 -0.65 23.53 40.23
N HIS A 404 -1.66 23.06 40.96
CA HIS A 404 -2.98 23.69 40.98
C HIS A 404 -2.90 25.07 41.65
N ASP A 405 -3.67 26.04 41.14
CA ASP A 405 -3.60 27.45 41.57
C ASP A 405 -3.72 27.64 43.09
N ASP A 406 -4.67 26.97 43.74
CA ASP A 406 -4.81 27.00 45.22
C ASP A 406 -3.57 26.52 46.02
N TRP A 407 -2.65 25.79 45.40
CA TRP A 407 -1.43 25.27 46.03
C TRP A 407 -0.17 26.12 45.74
N ARG A 408 -0.26 27.14 44.87
CA ARG A 408 0.93 27.91 44.43
C ARG A 408 1.65 28.62 45.55
N ASP A 409 0.91 29.09 46.55
CA ASP A 409 1.49 29.81 47.70
C ASP A 409 1.87 28.89 48.88
N TYR A 410 1.66 27.57 48.73
CA TYR A 410 2.14 26.56 49.66
C TYR A 410 3.57 26.15 49.32
N HIS A 411 4.39 25.94 50.34
CA HIS A 411 5.76 25.48 50.19
C HIS A 411 5.78 24.09 49.54
N SER A 412 6.66 23.88 48.55
CA SER A 412 6.67 22.65 47.74
C SER A 412 6.82 21.35 48.53
N LYS A 413 7.46 21.40 49.70
CA LYS A 413 7.53 20.28 50.67
C LYS A 413 6.15 19.69 51.05
N THR A 414 5.07 20.47 50.98
CA THR A 414 3.71 20.02 51.35
C THR A 414 2.92 19.54 50.14
N TRP A 415 3.51 19.53 48.94
CA TRP A 415 2.86 18.99 47.75
C TRP A 415 2.85 17.46 47.80
N SER A 416 1.79 16.87 47.25
CA SER A 416 1.62 15.41 47.14
C SER A 416 2.83 14.70 46.53
N ALA A 417 3.42 15.27 45.48
CA ALA A 417 4.61 14.73 44.81
C ALA A 417 5.87 14.72 45.70
N CYS A 418 5.92 15.59 46.72
CA CYS A 418 7.04 15.70 47.66
C CYS A 418 6.79 14.96 48.98
N TRP A 419 5.63 14.32 49.16
CA TRP A 419 5.24 13.72 50.43
C TRP A 419 6.24 12.69 50.95
N HIS A 420 6.84 11.92 50.04
CA HIS A 420 7.86 10.93 50.39
C HIS A 420 9.07 11.56 51.13
N ALA A 421 9.40 12.84 50.85
CA ALA A 421 10.53 13.52 51.46
C ALA A 421 10.31 13.92 52.93
N LEU A 422 9.10 13.71 53.47
CA LEU A 422 8.79 13.90 54.88
C LEU A 422 9.17 12.69 55.74
N PHE A 423 9.56 11.57 55.11
CA PHE A 423 9.93 10.35 55.79
C PHE A 423 11.43 10.10 55.62
N ASP A 424 12.10 9.75 56.72
CA ASP A 424 13.51 9.37 56.72
C ASP A 424 13.65 7.89 56.28
N ALA A 425 14.45 7.08 56.98
CA ALA A 425 14.84 5.71 56.60
C ALA A 425 13.70 4.65 56.61
N ASP A 426 12.45 5.02 56.32
CA ASP A 426 11.34 4.10 56.16
C ASP A 426 10.82 3.99 54.71
N ALA A 427 10.06 2.94 54.42
CA ALA A 427 9.61 2.60 53.07
C ALA A 427 8.75 3.67 52.38
N ARG A 428 8.18 4.63 53.11
CA ARG A 428 7.43 5.74 52.52
C ARG A 428 8.33 6.74 51.81
N ALA A 429 9.60 6.85 52.22
CA ALA A 429 10.58 7.71 51.56
C ALA A 429 10.87 7.31 50.11
N THR A 430 10.56 6.07 49.75
CA THR A 430 10.71 5.54 48.39
C THR A 430 9.46 5.71 47.53
N LEU A 431 8.35 6.21 48.07
CA LEU A 431 7.08 6.41 47.35
C LEU A 431 7.09 7.70 46.52
N THR A 432 8.02 7.78 45.56
CA THR A 432 8.19 8.92 44.66
C THR A 432 8.11 8.50 43.20
N TRP A 433 7.63 9.42 42.36
CA TRP A 433 7.74 9.27 40.91
C TRP A 433 9.14 9.56 40.42
N THR A 434 9.91 10.40 41.10
CA THR A 434 11.26 10.80 40.65
C THR A 434 12.17 9.59 40.47
N ASN A 435 12.70 9.41 39.25
CA ASN A 435 13.53 8.26 38.82
C ASN A 435 12.86 6.88 38.97
N ARG A 436 11.53 6.81 39.09
CA ARG A 436 10.80 5.55 39.30
C ARG A 436 11.05 4.50 38.21
N PHE A 437 11.31 4.92 36.97
CA PHE A 437 11.56 4.11 35.78
C PHE A 437 12.90 4.42 35.11
N HIS A 438 13.89 4.85 35.88
CA HIS A 438 15.20 5.25 35.34
C HIS A 438 15.88 4.13 34.52
N ALA A 439 15.64 2.86 34.85
CA ALA A 439 16.21 1.71 34.12
C ALA A 439 15.71 1.56 32.68
N VAL A 440 14.63 2.26 32.32
CA VAL A 440 14.01 2.22 30.98
C VAL A 440 14.79 3.06 29.96
N LEU A 441 15.46 4.13 30.40
CA LEU A 441 16.12 5.11 29.52
C LEU A 441 17.05 4.52 28.46
N PRO A 442 17.88 3.49 28.74
CA PRO A 442 18.83 2.98 27.74
C PRO A 442 18.18 2.34 26.50
N VAL A 443 16.92 1.95 26.58
CA VAL A 443 16.21 1.22 25.50
C VAL A 443 15.04 1.99 24.91
N ALA A 444 14.70 3.14 25.48
CA ALA A 444 13.48 3.88 25.17
C ALA A 444 13.67 4.92 24.04
N TYR A 445 12.65 5.03 23.20
CA TYR A 445 12.51 6.08 22.19
C TYR A 445 11.11 6.67 22.35
N ASN A 446 11.05 7.97 22.67
CA ASN A 446 9.79 8.66 22.90
C ASN A 446 9.29 9.36 21.63
N TYR A 447 8.06 9.05 21.25
CA TYR A 447 7.36 9.63 20.11
C TYR A 447 6.09 10.31 20.61
N TYR A 448 5.98 11.59 20.30
CA TYR A 448 4.81 12.41 20.61
C TYR A 448 4.59 13.41 19.48
N SER A 449 3.35 13.83 19.27
CA SER A 449 3.00 14.88 18.30
C SER A 449 2.92 16.23 19.00
N SER A 450 3.55 17.25 18.40
CA SER A 450 3.32 18.64 18.78
C SER A 450 1.93 19.05 18.29
N GLY A 451 0.98 19.26 19.20
CA GLY A 451 -0.40 19.64 18.88
C GLY A 451 -1.46 18.66 19.38
N ASP A 452 -1.08 17.59 20.07
CA ASP A 452 -2.04 16.72 20.75
C ASP A 452 -2.71 17.47 21.93
N GLN A 453 -4.03 17.62 21.87
CA GLN A 453 -4.81 18.29 22.90
C GLN A 453 -4.68 17.62 24.28
N VAL A 454 -4.36 16.33 24.34
CA VAL A 454 -4.19 15.57 25.59
C VAL A 454 -3.00 16.10 26.40
N PHE A 455 -1.92 16.50 25.72
CA PHE A 455 -0.70 17.03 26.33
C PHE A 455 -0.61 18.56 26.29
N GLU A 456 -1.62 19.22 25.73
CA GLU A 456 -1.76 20.67 25.81
C GLU A 456 -1.78 21.10 27.29
N LEU A 457 -1.14 22.22 27.61
CA LEU A 457 -1.14 22.80 28.95
C LEU A 457 -1.91 24.11 28.89
N ASN A 458 -2.89 24.27 29.78
CA ASN A 458 -3.59 25.54 29.93
C ASN A 458 -2.65 26.60 30.49
N ALA A 459 -2.48 27.69 29.74
CA ALA A 459 -1.62 28.81 30.13
C ALA A 459 -2.24 29.68 31.24
N ASP A 460 -3.56 29.65 31.38
CA ASP A 460 -4.31 30.52 32.29
C ASP A 460 -4.46 29.93 33.71
N GLY A 461 -3.79 28.82 34.01
CA GLY A 461 -3.82 28.16 35.33
C GLY A 461 -4.53 26.81 35.31
N THR A 462 -5.25 26.48 36.38
CA THR A 462 -5.96 25.19 36.49
C THR A 462 -7.12 25.12 35.46
N PRO A 463 -7.14 24.13 34.55
CA PRO A 463 -8.26 23.91 33.64
C PRO A 463 -9.56 23.54 34.37
N TRP A 464 -10.71 23.84 33.76
CA TRP A 464 -12.00 23.41 34.31
C TRP A 464 -12.16 21.88 34.16
N PRO A 465 -12.66 21.14 35.17
CA PRO A 465 -12.81 19.68 35.10
C PRO A 465 -13.57 19.18 33.86
N ALA A 466 -14.62 19.91 33.45
CA ALA A 466 -15.47 19.52 32.32
C ALA A 466 -14.89 19.83 30.94
N GLU A 467 -13.78 20.57 30.87
CA GLU A 467 -13.14 20.95 29.61
C GLU A 467 -12.61 19.71 28.90
N GLY A 468 -12.79 19.60 27.58
CA GLY A 468 -12.37 18.40 26.83
C GLY A 468 -13.26 17.17 27.01
N ILE A 469 -14.46 17.28 27.60
CA ILE A 469 -15.41 16.16 27.73
C ILE A 469 -16.31 16.01 26.48
N LEU A 470 -16.97 17.09 26.07
CA LEU A 470 -17.97 17.10 24.98
C LEU A 470 -17.37 17.57 23.64
N ALA A 471 -16.53 18.60 23.67
CA ALA A 471 -15.80 19.15 22.53
C ALA A 471 -14.30 19.07 22.82
N ASP A 472 -13.48 18.97 21.76
CA ASP A 472 -12.03 18.80 21.84
C ASP A 472 -11.63 17.67 22.82
N VAL A 473 -12.16 16.48 22.54
CA VAL A 473 -12.13 15.35 23.47
C VAL A 473 -10.70 15.03 23.90
N GLY A 474 -10.50 15.01 25.22
CA GLY A 474 -9.19 14.74 25.82
C GLY A 474 -8.34 15.99 26.08
N ARG A 475 -8.79 17.19 25.69
CA ARG A 475 -8.04 18.43 25.95
C ARG A 475 -7.68 18.58 27.43
N TYR A 476 -6.40 18.89 27.69
CA TYR A 476 -5.80 19.06 29.02
C TYR A 476 -5.86 17.84 29.93
N SER A 477 -6.22 16.65 29.42
CA SER A 477 -6.38 15.46 30.26
C SER A 477 -5.13 15.13 31.07
N TRP A 478 -3.93 15.30 30.49
CA TRP A 478 -2.67 15.10 31.21
C TRP A 478 -2.45 16.11 32.33
N GLN A 479 -2.75 17.39 32.10
CA GLN A 479 -2.61 18.41 33.14
C GLN A 479 -3.63 18.18 34.28
N LYS A 480 -4.89 17.87 33.93
CA LYS A 480 -5.98 17.70 34.91
C LYS A 480 -5.73 16.54 35.87
N GLN A 481 -5.24 15.39 35.40
CA GLN A 481 -4.96 14.28 36.33
C GLN A 481 -3.99 14.65 37.45
N GLU A 482 -3.05 15.57 37.19
CA GLU A 482 -2.07 16.03 38.16
C GLU A 482 -2.67 17.08 39.10
N LEU A 483 -3.37 18.08 38.55
CA LEU A 483 -3.91 19.20 39.31
C LEU A 483 -5.04 18.80 40.26
N PHE A 484 -5.78 17.73 39.95
CA PHE A 484 -6.92 17.26 40.75
C PHE A 484 -6.57 16.11 41.72
N LYS A 485 -5.29 15.73 41.85
CA LYS A 485 -4.84 14.84 42.94
C LYS A 485 -5.16 15.44 44.32
N GLY A 486 -5.63 14.61 45.24
CA GLY A 486 -5.91 15.01 46.62
C GLY A 486 -7.20 15.83 46.83
N ARG A 487 -8.14 15.83 45.87
CA ARG A 487 -9.38 16.64 45.92
C ARG A 487 -10.66 15.79 45.98
N THR A 488 -10.87 15.01 47.04
CA THR A 488 -11.87 13.92 47.01
C THR A 488 -13.35 14.22 47.16
N ALA A 489 -13.77 15.42 47.56
CA ALA A 489 -15.14 15.61 48.03
C ALA A 489 -15.86 16.73 47.28
N SER A 490 -16.33 16.41 46.07
CA SER A 490 -17.30 17.21 45.32
C SER A 490 -18.61 16.45 45.14
N SER A 491 -19.76 17.12 45.34
CA SER A 491 -21.07 16.60 44.92
C SER A 491 -21.33 16.79 43.43
N ASP A 492 -20.50 17.58 42.75
CA ASP A 492 -20.50 17.67 41.30
C ASP A 492 -19.85 16.42 40.71
N LEU A 493 -20.69 15.62 40.03
CA LEU A 493 -20.33 14.36 39.37
C LEU A 493 -19.12 14.50 38.46
N ILE A 494 -18.96 15.67 37.82
CA ILE A 494 -17.84 15.89 36.89
C ILE A 494 -16.54 16.00 37.69
N THR A 495 -16.46 16.91 38.66
CA THR A 495 -15.24 17.12 39.43
C THR A 495 -14.85 15.89 40.26
N SER A 496 -15.82 15.17 40.83
CA SER A 496 -15.55 13.94 41.60
C SER A 496 -14.99 12.81 40.74
N SER A 497 -15.29 12.80 39.44
CA SER A 497 -14.81 11.77 38.50
C SER A 497 -13.33 11.94 38.14
N TYR A 498 -12.77 13.15 38.21
CA TYR A 498 -11.37 13.45 37.86
C TYR A 498 -10.44 13.58 39.07
N ALA A 499 -11.00 13.58 40.28
CA ALA A 499 -10.22 13.75 41.50
C ALA A 499 -9.95 12.43 42.20
N SER A 500 -8.88 12.38 43.00
CA SER A 500 -8.49 11.20 43.79
C SER A 500 -8.15 11.57 45.23
N ASP A 501 -8.26 10.61 46.17
CA ASP A 501 -7.70 10.72 47.55
C ASP A 501 -6.22 10.39 47.60
N CYS A 502 -5.72 9.78 46.53
CA CYS A 502 -4.32 9.44 46.40
C CYS A 502 -3.46 10.69 46.70
N ALA A 503 -2.52 10.50 47.62
CA ALA A 503 -1.56 11.49 48.12
C ALA A 503 -2.01 12.50 49.19
N GLY A 504 -3.09 12.22 49.95
CA GLY A 504 -3.17 12.45 51.41
C GLY A 504 -3.17 13.88 51.98
N TRP A 505 -2.96 14.93 51.19
CA TRP A 505 -3.01 16.33 51.65
C TRP A 505 -4.09 17.02 50.85
N GLY A 506 -5.31 17.03 51.40
CA GLY A 506 -6.49 17.46 50.67
C GLY A 506 -7.10 18.75 51.18
N PHE A 507 -7.93 19.33 50.32
CA PHE A 507 -9.06 20.15 50.72
C PHE A 507 -10.17 19.19 51.15
N LEU A 508 -10.70 19.37 52.35
CA LEU A 508 -11.91 18.67 52.75
C LEU A 508 -13.10 19.33 52.04
N GLY A 509 -14.03 18.51 51.56
CA GLY A 509 -15.26 19.00 50.94
C GLY A 509 -16.38 19.14 51.96
N TYR A 510 -17.01 20.33 52.01
CA TYR A 510 -18.45 20.59 51.88
C TYR A 510 -18.87 21.94 52.49
N LYS A 511 -19.41 22.82 51.64
CA LYS A 511 -20.62 23.62 51.85
C LYS A 511 -21.51 23.49 50.61
N ALA A 512 -22.80 23.79 50.73
CA ALA A 512 -23.80 23.72 49.66
C ALA A 512 -23.53 24.61 48.43
N ASP A 513 -22.43 25.37 48.44
CA ASP A 513 -22.01 26.33 47.41
C ASP A 513 -20.77 25.86 46.61
N LEU A 514 -20.37 24.59 46.73
CA LEU A 514 -19.18 24.02 46.07
C LEU A 514 -17.84 24.64 46.54
N THR A 515 -17.80 25.27 47.72
CA THR A 515 -16.54 25.80 48.27
C THR A 515 -15.70 24.71 48.94
N TRP A 516 -14.45 24.58 48.47
CA TRP A 516 -13.44 23.71 49.06
C TRP A 516 -12.85 24.34 50.32
N TRP A 517 -12.80 23.61 51.44
CA TRP A 517 -12.18 24.12 52.66
C TRP A 517 -10.84 23.43 52.92
N ARG A 518 -9.82 24.25 53.19
CA ARG A 518 -8.45 23.79 53.39
C ARG A 518 -8.34 23.06 54.73
N THR A 519 -7.77 21.85 54.74
CA THR A 519 -7.46 21.14 55.99
C THR A 519 -6.45 21.91 56.83
N TYR A 520 -5.50 22.60 56.19
CA TYR A 520 -4.54 23.50 56.82
C TYR A 520 -4.50 24.86 56.11
N CYS A 521 -4.48 25.96 56.87
CA CYS A 521 -4.22 27.27 56.27
C CYS A 521 -2.79 27.34 55.73
N GLN A 522 -2.55 28.20 54.74
CA GLN A 522 -1.25 28.38 54.09
C GLN A 522 -0.14 28.66 55.12
N ASP A 523 -0.39 29.59 56.05
CA ASP A 523 0.57 29.95 57.09
C ASP A 523 0.91 28.76 57.98
N ALA A 524 -0.08 27.96 58.38
CA ALA A 524 0.13 26.77 59.21
C ALA A 524 0.92 25.69 58.46
N ALA A 525 0.57 25.42 57.20
CA ALA A 525 1.26 24.41 56.38
C ALA A 525 2.71 24.82 56.08
N ASN A 526 2.96 26.10 55.80
CA ASN A 526 4.30 26.60 55.52
C ASN A 526 5.18 26.62 56.79
N ALA A 527 4.58 26.82 57.96
CA ALA A 527 5.26 26.80 59.26
C ALA A 527 5.65 25.40 59.77
N LEU A 528 5.14 24.31 59.18
CA LEU A 528 5.48 22.93 59.59
C LEU A 528 6.99 22.67 59.45
N THR A 529 7.64 22.19 60.50
CA THR A 529 9.03 21.69 60.45
C THR A 529 9.07 20.24 59.96
N SER A 530 10.24 19.68 59.62
CA SER A 530 10.40 18.27 59.22
C SER A 530 9.80 17.26 60.22
N ASP A 531 9.67 17.66 61.48
CA ASP A 531 9.27 16.80 62.60
C ASP A 531 7.77 16.92 62.95
N GLN A 532 6.99 17.69 62.18
CA GLN A 532 5.55 17.97 62.38
C GLN A 532 4.75 17.58 61.14
#